data_AF-A0A8S8YBT9-F1
#
_entry.id   AF-A0A8S8YBT9-F1
#
_cell.length_a   1.000
_cell.length_b   1.000
_cell.length_c   1.000
_cell.angle_alpha   90.00
_cell.angle_beta   90.00
_cell.angle_gamma   90.00
#
_symmetry.space_group_name_H-M   'P 1'
#
loop_
_entity.id
_entity.type
_entity.pdbx_description
1 polymer ?
#
loop_
_entity_poly.entity_id
_entity_poly.type
_entity_poly.pdbx_seq_one_letter_code
_entity_poly.pdbx_strand_id
1 'polypeptide(L)'
;MTVEWPDNEGQSWVGPSVATGWSVQDHQTIASSPYPAAFHQTTWVFCVNGNYPYPVCSASNDGGLTWGPELPGTPSDCESGGLTGHITGSENGNFYRGNRGCNGGEGYSIYRSTNGGLTWTEHPLPTETSGTAETWNFEEAQVATDSEDNVHAFWMGFDNMPYYSYPLNEGDTWSSPFMIAPDWPERNRVSSDHRGKRGQGRPGLPRRLRGRYLERLHHSDH
;
A
#
# COMPACT_ATOMS: atom_id res chain seq x y z
N MET A 1 -5.48 7.84 17.20
CA MET A 1 -6.09 6.50 17.33
C MET A 1 -5.52 5.77 18.55
N THR A 2 -6.17 4.69 18.95
CA THR A 2 -5.77 3.90 20.13
C THR A 2 -5.26 2.52 19.75
N VAL A 3 -4.43 1.94 20.60
CA VAL A 3 -3.94 0.57 20.50
C VAL A 3 -4.38 -0.22 21.73
N GLU A 4 -4.79 -1.46 21.50
CA GLU A 4 -5.06 -2.47 22.51
C GLU A 4 -4.30 -3.73 22.10
N TRP A 5 -3.82 -4.49 23.07
CA TRP A 5 -3.09 -5.73 22.79
C TRP A 5 -3.51 -6.86 23.73
N PRO A 6 -3.44 -8.12 23.26
CA PRO A 6 -3.62 -9.28 24.12
C PRO A 6 -2.30 -10.00 24.37
N ASP A 7 -2.08 -10.43 25.61
CA ASP A 7 -0.96 -11.34 25.97
C ASP A 7 -1.42 -12.81 26.06
N ASN A 8 -2.66 -13.09 25.67
CA ASN A 8 -3.32 -14.40 25.82
C ASN A 8 -4.18 -14.76 24.61
N GLU A 9 -3.64 -14.56 23.41
CA GLU A 9 -4.29 -14.95 22.14
C GLU A 9 -5.70 -14.35 21.96
N GLY A 10 -5.90 -13.13 22.48
CA GLY A 10 -7.15 -12.38 22.32
C GLY A 10 -8.24 -12.67 23.35
N GLN A 11 -7.96 -13.46 24.40
CA GLN A 11 -8.95 -13.73 25.46
C GLN A 11 -9.26 -12.50 26.32
N SER A 12 -8.27 -11.63 26.54
CA SER A 12 -8.45 -10.32 27.18
C SER A 12 -7.50 -9.29 26.58
N TRP A 13 -7.85 -8.02 26.76
CA TRP A 13 -7.14 -6.91 26.14
C TRP A 13 -6.64 -5.92 27.19
N VAL A 14 -5.41 -5.46 27.03
CA VAL A 14 -4.83 -4.35 27.78
C VAL A 14 -4.94 -3.09 26.93
N GLY A 15 -5.22 -1.96 27.57
CA GLY A 15 -5.47 -0.67 26.90
C GLY A 15 -6.91 -0.17 27.11
N PRO A 16 -7.37 0.79 26.29
CA PRO A 16 -6.67 1.40 25.15
C PRO A 16 -5.57 2.40 25.57
N SER A 17 -4.43 2.37 24.88
CA SER A 17 -3.43 3.44 24.93
C SER A 17 -3.58 4.36 23.71
N VAL A 18 -3.35 5.66 23.87
CA VAL A 18 -3.49 6.64 22.78
C VAL A 18 -2.16 6.72 22.02
N ALA A 19 -2.12 6.15 20.81
CA ALA A 19 -0.93 6.16 19.97
C ALA A 19 -0.76 7.45 19.17
N THR A 20 -1.88 7.98 18.67
CA THR A 20 -1.95 9.21 17.87
C THR A 20 -3.24 9.96 18.21
N GLY A 21 -3.40 11.23 17.82
CA GLY A 21 -4.57 12.01 18.22
C GLY A 21 -4.69 13.41 17.62
N TRP A 22 -3.67 13.95 16.95
CA TRP A 22 -3.65 15.39 16.63
C TRP A 22 -4.18 15.74 15.23
N SER A 23 -4.07 14.84 14.27
CA SER A 23 -4.50 15.06 12.88
C SER A 23 -5.83 14.37 12.55
N VAL A 24 -6.44 14.71 11.39
CA VAL A 24 -7.41 13.82 10.74
C VAL A 24 -6.64 12.58 10.33
N GLN A 25 -7.09 11.42 10.80
CA GLN A 25 -6.36 10.17 10.70
C GLN A 25 -7.22 9.13 9.99
N ASP A 26 -6.62 8.49 8.99
CA ASP A 26 -7.07 7.23 8.39
C ASP A 26 -5.84 6.34 8.12
N HIS A 27 -6.05 5.16 7.56
CA HIS A 27 -4.98 4.22 7.19
C HIS A 27 -3.98 3.90 8.34
N GLN A 28 -4.46 3.21 9.36
CA GLN A 28 -3.64 2.78 10.49
C GLN A 28 -2.70 1.66 10.09
N THR A 29 -1.44 1.78 10.48
CA THR A 29 -0.47 0.70 10.35
C THR A 29 0.46 0.66 11.54
N ILE A 30 0.80 -0.54 11.99
CA ILE A 30 1.63 -0.77 13.15
C ILE A 30 2.58 -1.92 12.87
N ALA A 31 3.84 -1.77 13.26
CA ALA A 31 4.82 -2.85 13.24
C ALA A 31 5.66 -2.83 14.51
N SER A 32 6.32 -3.94 14.79
CA SER A 32 7.35 -4.05 15.80
C SER A 32 8.66 -4.53 15.18
N SER A 33 9.77 -4.22 15.86
CA SER A 33 11.10 -4.68 15.49
C SER A 33 11.96 -4.81 16.75
N PRO A 34 13.01 -5.68 16.78
CA PRO A 34 13.95 -5.87 17.89
C PRO A 34 14.84 -4.64 18.20
N TYR A 35 14.22 -3.49 18.45
CA TYR A 35 14.86 -2.25 18.86
C TYR A 35 14.65 -2.02 20.37
N PRO A 36 15.55 -1.31 21.09
CA PRO A 36 15.46 -1.16 22.55
C PRO A 36 14.10 -0.71 23.08
N ALA A 37 13.53 -1.53 23.96
CA ALA A 37 12.31 -1.25 24.71
C ALA A 37 12.46 -1.64 26.18
N ALA A 38 11.92 -0.84 27.09
CA ALA A 38 11.95 -1.07 28.51
C ALA A 38 11.07 -2.27 28.86
N PHE A 39 11.67 -3.36 29.38
CA PHE A 39 10.98 -4.58 29.81
C PHE A 39 10.22 -5.34 28.71
N HIS A 40 10.43 -4.99 27.44
CA HIS A 40 9.82 -5.64 26.27
C HIS A 40 10.89 -5.99 25.23
N GLN A 41 10.59 -6.97 24.37
CA GLN A 41 11.53 -7.45 23.35
C GLN A 41 11.66 -6.50 22.16
N THR A 42 10.64 -5.71 21.89
CA THR A 42 10.53 -4.92 20.67
C THR A 42 10.01 -3.51 20.94
N THR A 43 10.46 -2.56 20.14
CA THR A 43 9.79 -1.28 19.94
C THR A 43 8.61 -1.46 18.99
N TRP A 44 7.56 -0.69 19.21
CA TRP A 44 6.43 -0.58 18.29
C TRP A 44 6.41 0.78 17.62
N VAL A 45 6.08 0.83 16.34
CA VAL A 45 5.88 2.09 15.59
C VAL A 45 4.49 2.04 14.98
N PHE A 46 3.71 3.09 15.24
CA PHE A 46 2.35 3.26 14.75
C PHE A 46 2.32 4.47 13.83
N CYS A 47 1.96 4.27 12.58
CA CYS A 47 1.83 5.32 11.58
C CYS A 47 0.39 5.44 11.12
N VAL A 48 0.03 6.65 10.72
CA VAL A 48 -1.28 7.00 10.18
C VAL A 48 -1.10 7.94 9.00
N ASN A 49 -2.06 7.91 8.09
CA ASN A 49 -2.23 9.06 7.22
C ASN A 49 -2.55 10.29 8.06
N GLY A 50 -2.01 11.41 7.64
CA GLY A 50 -2.31 12.71 8.23
C GLY A 50 -2.72 13.70 7.15
N ASN A 51 -3.49 14.70 7.53
CA ASN A 51 -3.70 15.88 6.69
C ASN A 51 -2.47 16.81 6.71
N TYR A 52 -1.31 16.25 6.33
CA TYR A 52 0.03 16.84 6.34
C TYR A 52 0.75 16.47 5.03
N PRO A 53 1.84 17.16 4.64
CA PRO A 53 2.63 16.82 3.45
C PRO A 53 3.40 15.50 3.57
N TYR A 54 3.22 14.78 4.68
CA TYR A 54 3.81 13.50 5.01
C TYR A 54 2.91 12.73 6.00
N PRO A 55 3.02 11.39 6.10
CA PRO A 55 2.37 10.66 7.16
C PRO A 55 3.07 10.90 8.50
N VAL A 56 2.35 10.65 9.58
CA VAL A 56 2.85 10.84 10.95
C VAL A 56 2.95 9.50 11.67
N CYS A 57 4.02 9.33 12.45
CA CYS A 57 4.30 8.12 13.19
C CYS A 57 4.61 8.44 14.65
N SER A 58 4.23 7.55 15.56
CA SER A 58 4.64 7.57 16.95
C SER A 58 5.25 6.21 17.32
N ALA A 59 6.18 6.23 18.27
CA ALA A 59 6.87 5.02 18.73
C ALA A 59 6.54 4.73 20.19
N SER A 60 6.48 3.44 20.54
CA SER A 60 6.38 2.95 21.90
C SER A 60 7.57 2.06 22.22
N ASN A 61 8.26 2.38 23.31
CA ASN A 61 9.39 1.62 23.84
C ASN A 61 9.01 0.89 25.13
N ASP A 62 7.73 0.65 25.38
CA ASP A 62 7.21 0.00 26.60
C ASP A 62 6.02 -0.93 26.29
N GLY A 63 6.09 -1.63 25.15
CA GLY A 63 5.12 -2.66 24.77
C GLY A 63 3.75 -2.12 24.32
N GLY A 64 3.68 -0.84 23.92
CA GLY A 64 2.44 -0.19 23.50
C GLY A 64 1.70 0.52 24.63
N LEU A 65 2.26 0.59 25.85
CA LEU A 65 1.60 1.23 27.00
C LEU A 65 1.60 2.76 26.89
N THR A 66 2.73 3.34 26.50
CA THR A 66 2.85 4.78 26.20
C THR A 66 3.45 4.99 24.82
N TRP A 67 3.13 6.15 24.24
CA TRP A 67 3.56 6.53 22.90
C TRP A 67 4.23 7.89 22.93
N GLY A 68 5.31 8.01 22.18
CA GLY A 68 6.00 9.28 21.95
C GLY A 68 5.15 10.27 21.15
N PRO A 69 5.67 11.48 20.91
CA PRO A 69 5.00 12.45 20.04
C PRO A 69 4.85 11.90 18.62
N GLU A 70 3.86 12.42 17.90
CA GLU A 70 3.77 12.24 16.45
C GLU A 70 4.92 12.98 15.75
N LEU A 71 5.73 12.23 15.01
CA LEU A 71 6.87 12.71 14.22
C LEU A 71 6.64 12.42 12.74
N PRO A 72 7.31 13.14 11.82
CA PRO A 72 7.26 12.82 10.40
C PRO A 72 7.70 11.38 10.14
N GLY A 73 6.89 10.62 9.40
CA GLY A 73 7.21 9.26 8.96
C GLY A 73 8.23 9.21 7.80
N THR A 74 8.91 10.32 7.52
CA THR A 74 9.72 10.59 6.33
C THR A 74 10.80 11.63 6.67
N PRO A 75 11.80 11.93 5.82
CA PRO A 75 12.72 13.05 6.08
C PRO A 75 11.97 14.37 6.30
N SER A 76 12.46 15.25 7.18
CA SER A 76 11.74 16.45 7.61
C SER A 76 11.39 17.45 6.50
N ASP A 77 12.12 17.41 5.39
CA ASP A 77 11.99 18.24 4.19
C ASP A 77 11.34 17.52 3.01
N CYS A 78 10.72 16.36 3.26
CA CYS A 78 10.11 15.51 2.25
C CYS A 78 8.62 15.82 2.05
N GLU A 79 8.22 16.12 0.81
CA GLU A 79 6.81 16.26 0.41
C GLU A 79 6.31 14.97 -0.27
N SER A 80 6.31 13.87 0.49
CA SER A 80 5.85 12.57 -0.01
C SER A 80 4.33 12.42 -0.12
N GLY A 81 3.59 13.44 0.33
CA GLY A 81 2.15 13.35 0.56
C GLY A 81 1.82 12.65 1.88
N GLY A 82 0.63 12.95 2.41
CA GLY A 82 0.15 12.48 3.71
C GLY A 82 -0.24 11.00 3.78
N LEU A 83 -0.19 10.28 2.66
CA LEU A 83 -0.57 8.87 2.57
C LEU A 83 0.62 7.97 2.92
N THR A 84 0.35 6.91 3.70
CA THR A 84 1.33 5.90 4.11
C THR A 84 0.90 4.52 3.62
N GLY A 85 1.85 3.80 3.02
CA GLY A 85 1.76 2.35 2.94
C GLY A 85 1.95 1.70 4.30
N HIS A 86 1.72 0.40 4.34
CA HIS A 86 1.90 -0.38 5.56
C HIS A 86 3.38 -0.44 5.97
N ILE A 87 3.61 -0.29 7.27
CA ILE A 87 4.91 -0.39 7.90
C ILE A 87 5.23 -1.86 8.21
N THR A 88 6.51 -2.22 8.11
CA THR A 88 7.06 -3.50 8.55
C THR A 88 8.32 -3.26 9.41
N GLY A 89 8.62 -4.19 10.30
CA GLY A 89 9.88 -4.23 11.04
C GLY A 89 10.78 -5.34 10.52
N SER A 90 12.09 -5.19 10.66
CA SER A 90 13.09 -6.21 10.33
C SER A 90 13.77 -6.75 11.58
N GLU A 91 14.44 -7.90 11.48
CA GLU A 91 15.14 -8.53 12.61
C GLU A 91 16.36 -7.71 13.09
N ASN A 92 16.95 -6.91 12.21
CA ASN A 92 18.06 -6.00 12.53
C ASN A 92 17.67 -4.72 13.33
N GLY A 93 16.40 -4.56 13.71
CA GLY A 93 15.93 -3.38 14.45
C GLY A 93 15.39 -2.23 13.59
N ASN A 94 15.48 -2.35 12.26
CA ASN A 94 14.99 -1.33 11.34
C ASN A 94 13.48 -1.42 11.11
N PHE A 95 12.89 -0.27 10.74
CA PHE A 95 11.53 -0.17 10.25
C PHE A 95 11.51 0.32 8.82
N TYR A 96 10.57 -0.19 8.03
CA TYR A 96 10.38 0.15 6.62
C TYR A 96 8.92 0.44 6.34
N ARG A 97 8.66 1.44 5.50
CA ARG A 97 7.33 1.73 4.93
C ARG A 97 7.50 2.23 3.49
N GLY A 98 6.46 2.17 2.68
CA GLY A 98 6.50 2.74 1.32
C GLY A 98 5.42 3.80 1.12
N ASN A 99 5.66 4.71 0.18
CA ASN A 99 4.71 5.68 -0.38
C ASN A 99 5.37 6.43 -1.56
N ARG A 100 4.74 7.52 -2.03
CA ARG A 100 5.30 8.43 -3.04
C ARG A 100 6.66 8.98 -2.58
N GLY A 101 7.58 9.27 -3.51
CA GLY A 101 8.88 9.87 -3.17
C GLY A 101 8.80 11.32 -2.66
N CYS A 102 9.91 11.90 -2.21
CA CYS A 102 9.94 13.22 -1.57
C CYS A 102 9.77 14.41 -2.53
N ASN A 103 10.20 14.28 -3.78
CA ASN A 103 10.28 15.40 -4.74
C ASN A 103 8.93 15.67 -5.43
N GLY A 104 7.89 16.02 -4.67
CA GLY A 104 6.51 16.08 -5.18
C GLY A 104 5.99 14.71 -5.60
N GLY A 105 6.64 13.66 -5.10
CA GLY A 105 6.40 12.26 -5.40
C GLY A 105 6.58 11.86 -6.86
N GLU A 106 7.67 12.32 -7.47
CA GLU A 106 8.24 11.56 -8.57
C GLU A 106 8.59 10.15 -8.07
N GLY A 107 7.99 9.13 -8.69
CA GLY A 107 8.25 7.74 -8.32
C GLY A 107 7.65 7.32 -6.96
N TYR A 108 7.99 6.09 -6.59
CA TYR A 108 7.76 5.55 -5.26
C TYR A 108 9.08 5.41 -4.53
N SER A 109 9.01 5.45 -3.20
CA SER A 109 10.14 5.27 -2.31
C SER A 109 9.78 4.34 -1.17
N ILE A 110 10.77 3.58 -0.71
CA ILE A 110 10.76 2.97 0.60
C ILE A 110 11.48 3.89 1.56
N TYR A 111 10.99 3.98 2.78
CA TYR A 111 11.57 4.80 3.81
C TYR A 111 12.01 3.91 4.95
N ARG A 112 13.24 4.13 5.41
CA ARG A 112 13.88 3.34 6.46
C ARG A 112 14.12 4.19 7.69
N SER A 113 13.74 3.67 8.85
CA SER A 113 14.19 4.15 10.15
C SER A 113 15.08 3.12 10.81
N THR A 114 16.26 3.57 11.27
CA THR A 114 17.24 2.75 12.00
C THR A 114 17.29 3.12 13.50
N ASN A 115 16.33 3.92 13.98
CA ASN A 115 16.32 4.47 15.33
C ASN A 115 14.94 4.41 15.99
N GLY A 116 14.22 3.32 15.76
CA GLY A 116 12.91 3.08 16.40
C GLY A 116 11.80 3.99 15.90
N GLY A 117 11.83 4.43 14.64
CA GLY A 117 10.78 5.24 14.03
C GLY A 117 10.88 6.74 14.28
N LEU A 118 11.97 7.23 14.89
CA LEU A 118 12.14 8.66 15.22
C LEU A 118 12.50 9.52 14.00
N THR A 119 13.38 9.02 13.13
CA THR A 119 13.75 9.67 11.87
C THR A 119 13.82 8.66 10.75
N TRP A 120 13.62 9.13 9.52
CA TRP A 120 13.52 8.30 8.33
C TRP A 120 14.46 8.79 7.23
N THR A 121 14.92 7.86 6.41
CA THR A 121 15.71 8.10 5.19
C THR A 121 14.91 7.62 3.99
N GLU A 122 14.99 8.33 2.86
CA GLU A 122 14.34 7.93 1.61
C GLU A 122 15.23 6.99 0.80
N HIS A 123 14.62 5.95 0.24
CA HIS A 123 15.21 4.97 -0.66
C HIS A 123 14.35 4.84 -1.93
N PRO A 124 14.65 5.62 -2.98
CA PRO A 124 13.85 5.65 -4.20
C PRO A 124 13.83 4.30 -4.92
N LEU A 125 12.64 3.88 -5.36
CA LEU A 125 12.46 2.66 -6.16
C LEU A 125 12.78 2.91 -7.64
N PRO A 126 13.26 1.88 -8.37
CA PRO A 126 13.66 1.98 -9.77
C PRO A 126 12.42 2.00 -10.68
N THR A 127 11.73 3.13 -10.67
CA THR A 127 10.43 3.33 -11.35
C THR A 127 10.57 3.92 -12.75
N GLU A 128 11.79 4.08 -13.28
CA GLU A 128 12.01 4.76 -14.57
C GLU A 128 11.34 4.04 -15.75
N THR A 129 11.21 2.71 -15.65
CA THR A 129 10.60 1.87 -16.68
C THR A 129 9.15 1.49 -16.38
N SER A 130 8.82 1.19 -15.12
CA SER A 130 7.46 0.85 -14.70
C SER A 130 6.55 2.07 -14.57
N GLY A 131 7.15 3.26 -14.39
CA GLY A 131 6.52 4.44 -13.80
C GLY A 131 5.79 4.13 -12.50
N THR A 132 4.81 4.97 -12.21
CA THR A 132 3.90 4.87 -11.07
C THR A 132 2.47 4.95 -11.55
N ALA A 133 1.58 4.20 -10.92
CA ALA A 133 0.16 4.31 -11.18
C ALA A 133 -0.37 5.70 -10.74
N GLU A 134 -1.18 6.31 -11.60
CA GLU A 134 -1.83 7.60 -11.33
C GLU A 134 -3.29 7.32 -10.94
N THR A 135 -3.50 7.00 -9.67
CA THR A 135 -4.83 6.75 -9.10
C THR A 135 -5.25 7.84 -8.14
N TRP A 136 -6.58 8.00 -8.00
CA TRP A 136 -7.21 9.02 -7.16
C TRP A 136 -6.77 8.96 -5.69
N ASN A 137 -6.28 7.82 -5.22
CA ASN A 137 -5.82 7.57 -3.87
C ASN A 137 -4.34 7.19 -3.78
N PHE A 138 -3.54 7.48 -4.83
CA PHE A 138 -2.09 7.25 -4.91
C PHE A 138 -1.66 5.92 -4.32
N GLU A 139 -1.74 4.83 -5.09
CA GLU A 139 -1.41 3.49 -4.59
C GLU A 139 -0.04 3.47 -3.90
N GLU A 140 0.00 2.94 -2.69
CA GLU A 140 1.20 2.98 -1.86
C GLU A 140 2.15 1.86 -2.29
N ALA A 141 3.45 2.17 -2.36
CA ALA A 141 4.45 1.12 -2.40
C ALA A 141 4.35 0.28 -1.12
N GLN A 142 4.21 -1.03 -1.30
CA GLN A 142 4.18 -1.99 -0.20
C GLN A 142 5.59 -2.51 0.04
N VAL A 143 5.89 -2.78 1.31
CA VAL A 143 7.19 -3.30 1.72
C VAL A 143 7.03 -4.46 2.69
N ALA A 144 7.89 -5.46 2.54
CA ALA A 144 8.03 -6.57 3.46
C ALA A 144 9.51 -6.82 3.74
N THR A 145 9.78 -7.51 4.84
CA THR A 145 11.13 -7.90 5.27
C THR A 145 11.16 -9.42 5.47
N ASP A 146 12.28 -10.05 5.12
CA ASP A 146 12.49 -11.48 5.41
C ASP A 146 13.41 -11.69 6.63
N SER A 147 13.64 -12.96 6.99
CA SER A 147 14.45 -13.34 8.15
C SER A 147 15.95 -13.07 7.99
N GLU A 148 16.39 -12.70 6.79
CA GLU A 148 17.77 -12.32 6.49
C GLU A 148 17.91 -10.79 6.35
N ASP A 149 16.88 -10.04 6.79
CA ASP A 149 16.78 -8.58 6.69
C ASP A 149 16.71 -8.04 5.25
N ASN A 150 16.35 -8.88 4.27
CA ASN A 150 16.10 -8.40 2.91
C ASN A 150 14.74 -7.67 2.87
N VAL A 151 14.74 -6.52 2.20
CA VAL A 151 13.61 -5.59 2.03
C VAL A 151 12.95 -5.74 0.66
N HIS A 152 11.76 -6.29 0.62
CA HIS A 152 11.00 -6.58 -0.59
C HIS A 152 10.03 -5.45 -0.90
N ALA A 153 10.15 -4.80 -2.06
CA ALA A 153 9.30 -3.70 -2.47
C ALA A 153 8.35 -4.08 -3.61
N PHE A 154 7.10 -3.63 -3.51
CA PHE A 154 6.04 -3.88 -4.48
C PHE A 154 5.28 -2.59 -4.78
N TRP A 155 4.92 -2.35 -6.03
CA TRP A 155 4.12 -1.19 -6.43
C TRP A 155 3.33 -1.43 -7.72
N MET A 156 2.42 -0.51 -8.02
CA MET A 156 1.68 -0.48 -9.29
C MET A 156 2.34 0.47 -10.28
N GLY A 157 2.63 0.00 -11.50
CA GLY A 157 3.17 0.83 -12.58
C GLY A 157 2.10 1.67 -13.29
N PHE A 158 2.52 2.57 -14.19
CA PHE A 158 1.60 3.42 -14.97
C PHE A 158 0.64 2.63 -15.87
N ASP A 159 0.99 1.37 -16.15
CA ASP A 159 0.23 0.41 -16.95
C ASP A 159 -0.78 -0.39 -16.12
N ASN A 160 -0.92 -0.08 -14.83
CA ASN A 160 -1.70 -0.81 -13.83
C ASN A 160 -1.26 -2.27 -13.68
N MET A 161 0.03 -2.56 -13.91
CA MET A 161 0.61 -3.86 -13.64
C MET A 161 1.40 -3.83 -12.32
N PRO A 162 1.43 -4.95 -11.57
CA PRO A 162 2.23 -5.07 -10.37
C PRO A 162 3.71 -5.26 -10.70
N TYR A 163 4.55 -4.46 -10.07
CA TYR A 163 6.00 -4.55 -10.14
C TYR A 163 6.57 -4.88 -8.78
N TYR A 164 7.71 -5.58 -8.80
CA TYR A 164 8.46 -5.98 -7.63
C TYR A 164 9.93 -5.61 -7.83
N SER A 165 10.62 -5.32 -6.74
CA SER A 165 12.09 -5.21 -6.68
C SER A 165 12.57 -5.70 -5.32
N TYR A 166 13.69 -6.42 -5.31
CA TYR A 166 14.39 -6.80 -4.09
C TYR A 166 15.65 -5.93 -3.93
N PRO A 167 16.17 -5.79 -2.70
CA PRO A 167 17.26 -4.89 -2.43
C PRO A 167 18.59 -5.61 -2.59
N LEU A 168 19.65 -4.84 -2.71
CA LEU A 168 21.01 -5.37 -2.64
C LEU A 168 21.74 -4.94 -1.37
N ASN A 169 21.20 -3.95 -0.61
CA ASN A 169 21.83 -3.35 0.58
C ASN A 169 20.78 -2.70 1.53
N GLU A 170 19.93 -3.47 2.20
CA GLU A 170 18.92 -2.96 3.17
C GLU A 170 18.02 -1.81 2.62
N GLY A 171 17.78 -1.80 1.30
CA GLY A 171 17.02 -0.76 0.60
C GLY A 171 17.85 0.36 -0.06
N ASP A 172 19.16 0.48 0.22
CA ASP A 172 20.00 1.55 -0.38
C ASP A 172 20.12 1.42 -1.91
N THR A 173 19.97 0.22 -2.44
CA THR A 173 19.99 -0.07 -3.88
C THR A 173 19.01 -1.19 -4.19
N TRP A 174 18.46 -1.14 -5.40
CA TRP A 174 17.38 -2.02 -5.85
C TRP A 174 17.79 -2.77 -7.11
N SER A 175 17.32 -4.02 -7.21
CA SER A 175 17.32 -4.75 -8.48
C SER A 175 16.46 -4.06 -9.54
N SER A 176 16.67 -4.37 -10.82
CA SER A 176 15.76 -3.91 -11.89
C SER A 176 14.32 -4.39 -11.61
N PRO A 177 13.31 -3.57 -11.89
CA PRO A 177 11.93 -3.93 -11.60
C PRO A 177 11.46 -5.10 -12.46
N PHE A 178 10.70 -6.02 -11.86
CA PHE A 178 10.07 -7.15 -12.55
C PHE A 178 8.55 -7.03 -12.45
N MET A 179 7.87 -7.07 -13.60
CA MET A 179 6.41 -7.19 -13.65
C MET A 179 6.02 -8.61 -13.25
N ILE A 180 5.18 -8.75 -12.22
CA ILE A 180 4.85 -10.06 -11.61
C ILE A 180 3.43 -10.52 -11.92
N ALA A 181 2.69 -9.80 -12.74
CA ALA A 181 1.40 -10.28 -13.23
C ALA A 181 1.59 -11.39 -14.27
N PRO A 182 0.64 -12.32 -14.38
CA PRO A 182 0.68 -13.34 -15.41
C PRO A 182 0.72 -12.74 -16.81
N ASP A 183 1.51 -13.33 -17.70
CA ASP A 183 1.47 -13.03 -19.13
C ASP A 183 0.09 -13.41 -19.69
N TRP A 184 -0.81 -12.44 -19.80
CA TRP A 184 -2.07 -12.63 -20.51
C TRP A 184 -1.82 -12.36 -22.01
N PRO A 185 -2.02 -13.33 -22.92
CA PRO A 185 -1.86 -13.07 -24.35
C PRO A 185 -2.75 -11.89 -24.75
N GLU A 186 -2.18 -10.90 -25.44
CA GLU A 186 -2.75 -9.57 -25.75
C GLU A 186 -4.19 -9.52 -26.31
N ARG A 187 -4.83 -10.65 -26.61
CA ARG A 187 -6.12 -10.71 -27.32
C ARG A 187 -7.35 -10.35 -26.50
N ASN A 188 -7.29 -10.26 -25.16
CA ASN A 188 -8.47 -9.98 -24.34
C ASN A 188 -8.26 -8.86 -23.31
N ARG A 189 -7.52 -7.79 -23.64
CA ARG A 189 -7.69 -6.54 -22.89
C ARG A 189 -9.13 -6.06 -23.10
N VAL A 190 -10.01 -6.33 -22.13
CA VAL A 190 -11.26 -5.57 -22.01
C VAL A 190 -10.81 -4.16 -21.66
N SER A 191 -10.82 -3.28 -22.65
CA SER A 191 -10.68 -1.84 -22.46
C SER A 191 -11.72 -1.41 -21.43
N SER A 192 -11.30 -1.21 -20.18
CA SER A 192 -12.04 -0.41 -19.22
C SER A 192 -11.75 1.06 -19.51
N ASP A 193 -12.14 1.53 -20.71
CA ASP A 193 -12.22 2.96 -20.96
C ASP A 193 -13.44 3.49 -20.18
N HIS A 194 -13.21 3.93 -18.94
CA HIS A 194 -14.14 4.73 -18.17
C HIS A 194 -13.97 6.22 -18.49
N ARG A 195 -13.82 6.57 -19.78
CA ARG A 195 -14.07 7.94 -20.26
C ARG A 195 -15.45 8.02 -20.89
N GLY A 196 -16.27 8.90 -20.31
CA GLY A 196 -17.69 9.03 -20.57
C GLY A 196 -18.06 9.12 -22.05
N LYS A 197 -18.97 8.27 -22.48
CA LYS A 197 -19.71 8.45 -23.73
C LYS A 197 -20.61 9.68 -23.63
N ARG A 198 -20.19 10.80 -24.20
CA ARG A 198 -21.11 11.80 -24.77
C ARG A 198 -20.95 11.81 -26.28
N GLY A 199 -21.99 11.31 -26.96
CA GLY A 199 -22.31 11.58 -28.35
C GLY A 199 -21.48 10.82 -29.38
N GLN A 200 -22.09 9.83 -30.04
CA GLN A 200 -22.29 9.79 -31.49
C GLN A 200 -22.80 8.40 -31.95
N GLY A 201 -23.85 8.42 -32.80
CA GLY A 201 -24.15 7.42 -33.83
C GLY A 201 -24.60 6.00 -33.41
N ARG A 202 -25.87 5.66 -33.65
CA ARG A 202 -26.37 4.26 -33.62
C ARG A 202 -25.76 3.45 -34.79
N PRO A 203 -25.15 2.27 -34.56
CA PRO A 203 -24.90 1.30 -35.62
C PRO A 203 -26.08 0.34 -35.77
N GLY A 204 -26.51 0.09 -37.01
CA GLY A 204 -27.61 -0.80 -37.35
C GLY A 204 -27.33 -2.28 -37.11
N LEU A 205 -28.37 -3.03 -36.74
CA LEU A 205 -28.33 -4.49 -36.52
C LEU A 205 -28.20 -5.30 -37.83
N PRO A 206 -27.39 -6.37 -37.87
CA PRO A 206 -27.36 -7.29 -39.00
C PRO A 206 -28.52 -8.29 -38.94
N ARG A 207 -29.21 -8.46 -40.07
CA ARG A 207 -30.22 -9.50 -40.30
C ARG A 207 -29.56 -10.85 -40.63
N ARG A 208 -29.94 -11.92 -39.91
CA ARG A 208 -29.97 -13.37 -40.29
C ARG A 208 -30.28 -14.14 -38.98
N LEU A 209 -31.07 -15.21 -38.86
CA LEU A 209 -31.85 -16.12 -39.69
C LEU A 209 -32.90 -16.71 -38.72
N ARG A 210 -34.20 -16.62 -38.99
CA ARG A 210 -35.23 -17.34 -38.19
C ARG A 210 -35.45 -18.73 -38.77
N GLY A 211 -34.97 -19.75 -38.06
CA GLY A 211 -35.44 -21.13 -38.22
C GLY A 211 -36.85 -21.27 -37.63
N ARG A 212 -37.73 -21.94 -38.39
CA ARG A 212 -39.06 -22.41 -37.97
C ARG A 212 -38.94 -23.84 -37.37
N TYR A 213 -40.05 -24.34 -36.83
CA TYR A 213 -40.30 -25.59 -36.08
C TYR A 213 -40.18 -25.37 -34.56
N LEU A 214 -41.14 -25.66 -33.69
CA LEU A 214 -42.44 -26.36 -33.74
C LEU A 214 -43.22 -25.93 -32.50
N GLU A 215 -44.52 -25.70 -32.60
CA GLU A 215 -45.50 -26.21 -31.63
C GLU A 215 -46.89 -26.19 -32.26
N ARG A 216 -47.60 -27.30 -32.07
CA ARG A 216 -48.90 -27.64 -32.65
C ARG A 216 -49.85 -27.95 -31.49
N LEU A 217 -51.12 -27.62 -31.69
CA LEU A 217 -52.36 -28.17 -31.09
C LEU A 217 -53.08 -27.28 -30.07
N HIS A 218 -54.21 -26.70 -30.47
CA HIS A 218 -55.59 -27.19 -30.20
C HIS A 218 -56.58 -26.26 -30.95
N HIS A 219 -57.38 -26.77 -31.90
CA HIS A 219 -58.85 -27.02 -31.80
C HIS A 219 -59.66 -25.82 -31.28
N SER A 220 -60.82 -25.42 -31.79
CA SER A 220 -61.71 -25.76 -32.91
C SER A 220 -62.86 -24.73 -32.88
N ASP A 221 -63.65 -24.70 -33.96
CA ASP A 221 -65.06 -24.30 -34.03
C ASP A 221 -65.47 -22.86 -34.42
N HIS A 222 -66.32 -22.89 -35.47
CA HIS A 222 -67.21 -21.90 -36.07
C HIS A 222 -66.67 -20.96 -37.17
#